data_AF-A0A0H5NTC3-F1
#
_entry.id   AF-A0A0H5NTC3-F1
#
_cell.length_a   1.000
_cell.length_b   1.000
_cell.length_c   1.000
_cell.angle_alpha   90.00
_cell.angle_beta   90.00
_cell.angle_gamma   90.00
#
_symmetry.space_group_name_H-M   'P 1'
#
loop_
_entity.id
_entity.type
_entity.pdbx_description
1 polymer ?
#
loop_
_entity_poly.entity_id
_entity_poly.type
_entity_poly.pdbx_seq_one_letter_code
_entity_poly.pdbx_strand_id
1 'polypeptide(L)'
;MSRARAGVWLTVASGLAFASSGPLAKSVLAAGWSPGAVLAVRLTGAAAVMLVAAALADPRGLARSPRHLRTIGGFGVVAVAGVQATFFLSLQHLQVGVALMIQFLAPVVVIA
;
A
#
# COMPACT_ATOMS: atom_id res chain seq x y z
N MET A 1 -7.22 19.82 18.67
CA MET A 1 -6.00 19.00 18.90
C MET A 1 -4.82 19.72 18.26
N SER A 2 -3.64 19.78 18.90
CA SER A 2 -2.45 20.33 18.23
C SER A 2 -2.07 19.43 17.05
N ARG A 3 -1.56 20.01 15.95
CA ARG A 3 -1.15 19.27 14.74
C ARG A 3 -0.18 18.12 15.08
N ALA A 4 0.69 18.34 16.07
CA ALA A 4 1.61 17.33 16.59
C ALA A 4 0.89 16.10 17.19
N ARG A 5 -0.13 16.30 18.03
CA ARG A 5 -0.92 15.18 18.60
C ARG A 5 -1.67 14.41 17.52
N ALA A 6 -2.25 15.10 16.54
CA ALA A 6 -2.92 14.45 15.42
C ALA A 6 -1.94 13.61 14.58
N GLY A 7 -0.74 14.13 14.30
CA GLY A 7 0.31 13.40 13.60
C GLY A 7 0.74 12.12 14.32
N VAL A 8 0.94 12.18 15.64
CA VAL A 8 1.29 10.99 16.44
C VAL A 8 0.21 9.91 16.36
N TRP A 9 -1.06 10.30 16.53
CA TRP A 9 -2.16 9.35 16.41
C TRP A 9 -2.26 8.74 15.01
N LEU A 10 -2.06 9.54 13.97
CA LEU A 10 -2.07 9.04 12.59
C LEU A 10 -0.95 8.01 12.35
N THR A 11 0.24 8.27 12.87
CA THR A 11 1.38 7.34 12.77
C THR A 11 1.11 6.03 13.49
N VAL A 12 0.61 6.08 14.72
CA VAL A 12 0.27 4.88 15.50
C VAL A 12 -0.83 4.07 14.81
N ALA A 13 -1.90 4.75 14.36
CA ALA A 13 -2.99 4.11 13.62
C ALA A 13 -2.49 3.46 12.32
N SER A 14 -1.62 4.15 11.57
CA SER A 14 -1.00 3.61 10.37
C SER A 14 -0.15 2.38 10.66
N GLY A 15 0.63 2.38 11.74
CA GLY A 15 1.43 1.24 12.17
C GLY A 15 0.56 0.01 12.52
N LEU A 16 -0.52 0.23 13.27
CA LEU A 16 -1.46 -0.84 13.62
C LEU A 16 -2.19 -1.40 12.39
N ALA A 17 -2.62 -0.53 11.47
CA ALA A 17 -3.24 -0.94 10.21
C ALA A 17 -2.27 -1.73 9.32
N PHE A 18 -0.99 -1.34 9.29
CA PHE A 18 0.03 -2.08 8.55
C PHE A 18 0.26 -3.47 9.16
N ALA A 19 0.46 -3.54 10.48
CA ALA A 19 0.73 -4.78 11.20
C ALA A 19 -0.42 -5.80 11.10
N SER A 20 -1.67 -5.35 11.12
CA SER A 20 -2.84 -6.23 10.99
C SER A 20 -3.01 -6.80 9.59
N SER A 21 -2.44 -6.15 8.56
CA SER A 21 -2.69 -6.53 7.17
C SER A 21 -2.09 -7.88 6.77
N GLY A 22 -0.97 -8.29 7.38
CA GLY A 22 -0.32 -9.57 7.13
C GLY A 22 -1.15 -10.78 7.60
N PRO A 23 -1.54 -10.84 8.89
CA PRO A 23 -2.45 -11.87 9.41
C PRO A 23 -3.77 -11.97 8.63
N LEU A 24 -4.37 -10.82 8.28
CA LEU A 24 -5.59 -10.79 7.48
C LEU A 24 -5.40 -11.34 6.06
N ALA A 25 -4.29 -10.98 5.40
CA ALA A 25 -3.99 -11.56 4.08
C ALA A 25 -3.80 -13.08 4.17
N LYS A 26 -3.11 -13.57 5.22
CA LYS A 26 -2.88 -15.01 5.42
C LYS A 26 -4.17 -15.77 5.69
N SER A 27 -5.10 -15.23 6.48
CA SER A 27 -6.38 -15.89 6.75
C SER A 27 -7.27 -15.98 5.50
N VAL A 28 -7.28 -14.94 4.67
CA VAL A 28 -8.02 -14.93 3.39
C VAL A 28 -7.43 -15.95 2.41
N LEU A 29 -6.10 -16.06 2.33
CA LEU A 29 -5.45 -17.10 1.54
C LEU A 29 -5.78 -18.51 2.05
N ALA A 30 -5.81 -18.71 3.38
CA ALA A 30 -6.21 -19.98 3.98
C ALA A 30 -7.68 -20.34 3.72
N ALA A 31 -8.54 -19.34 3.47
CA ALA A 31 -9.92 -19.52 3.03
C ALA A 31 -10.06 -19.87 1.53
N GLY A 32 -8.94 -20.15 0.84
CA GLY A 32 -8.93 -20.63 -0.54
C GLY A 32 -8.85 -19.55 -1.62
N TRP A 33 -8.67 -18.28 -1.23
CA TRP A 33 -8.48 -17.20 -2.20
C TRP A 33 -7.12 -17.33 -2.89
N SER A 34 -7.08 -17.07 -4.20
CA SER A 34 -5.81 -17.01 -4.91
C SER A 34 -5.03 -15.75 -4.52
N PRO A 35 -3.68 -15.79 -4.51
CA PRO A 35 -2.87 -14.59 -4.27
C PRO A 35 -3.20 -13.43 -5.21
N GLY A 36 -3.52 -13.74 -6.47
CA GLY A 36 -3.95 -12.74 -7.45
C GLY A 36 -5.28 -12.07 -7.09
N ALA A 37 -6.25 -12.82 -6.57
CA ALA A 37 -7.53 -12.25 -6.12
C ALA A 37 -7.34 -11.33 -4.90
N VAL A 38 -6.51 -11.73 -3.94
CA VAL A 38 -6.17 -10.90 -2.78
C VAL A 38 -5.48 -9.60 -3.22
N LEU A 39 -4.50 -9.70 -4.11
CA LEU A 39 -3.80 -8.54 -4.65
C LEU A 39 -4.76 -7.60 -5.40
N ALA A 40 -5.62 -8.14 -6.26
CA ALA A 40 -6.60 -7.37 -7.02
C ALA A 40 -7.53 -6.58 -6.10
N VAL A 41 -8.13 -7.22 -5.09
CA VAL A 41 -9.01 -6.56 -4.12
C VAL A 41 -8.28 -5.47 -3.34
N ARG A 42 -7.04 -5.71 -2.91
CA ARG A 42 -6.27 -4.69 -2.19
C ARG A 42 -5.97 -3.47 -3.05
N LEU A 43 -5.57 -3.69 -4.30
CA LEU A 43 -5.23 -2.59 -5.22
C LEU A 43 -6.47 -1.80 -5.63
N THR A 44 -7.56 -2.47 -6.02
CA THR A 44 -8.80 -1.78 -6.42
C THR A 44 -9.48 -1.11 -5.24
N GLY A 45 -9.50 -1.76 -4.08
CA GLY A 45 -10.02 -1.18 -2.84
C GLY A 45 -9.25 0.07 -2.40
N ALA A 46 -7.92 0.00 -2.37
CA ALA A 46 -7.09 1.17 -2.05
C ALA A 46 -7.26 2.29 -3.08
N ALA A 47 -7.33 1.97 -4.37
CA ALA A 47 -7.57 2.95 -5.43
C ALA A 47 -8.93 3.65 -5.26
N ALA A 48 -10.00 2.90 -4.97
CA ALA A 48 -11.33 3.45 -4.75
C ALA A 48 -11.35 4.37 -3.52
N VAL A 49 -10.78 3.93 -2.40
CA VAL A 49 -10.70 4.74 -1.17
C VAL A 49 -9.91 6.03 -1.42
N MET A 50 -8.77 5.94 -2.09
CA MET A 50 -7.96 7.13 -2.42
C MET A 50 -8.66 8.06 -3.41
N LEU A 51 -9.41 7.52 -4.37
CA LEU A 51 -10.18 8.33 -5.31
C LEU A 51 -11.29 9.11 -4.60
N VAL A 52 -12.01 8.48 -3.68
CA VAL A 52 -13.03 9.15 -2.85
C VAL A 52 -12.37 10.20 -1.96
N ALA A 53 -11.27 9.86 -1.28
CA ALA A 53 -10.55 10.80 -0.43
C ALA A 53 -10.05 12.02 -1.23
N ALA A 54 -9.49 11.81 -2.43
CA ALA A 54 -9.04 12.88 -3.31
C ALA A 54 -10.21 13.74 -3.79
N ALA A 55 -11.35 13.13 -4.15
CA ALA A 55 -12.55 13.85 -4.57
C ALA A 55 -13.12 14.74 -3.45
N LEU A 56 -13.04 14.29 -2.20
CA LEU A 56 -13.50 15.07 -1.03
C LEU A 56 -12.50 16.14 -0.60
N ALA A 57 -11.20 15.88 -0.69
CA ALA A 57 -10.16 16.78 -0.21
C ALA A 57 -9.78 17.87 -1.23
N ASP A 58 -9.65 17.53 -2.51
CA ASP A 58 -9.34 18.48 -3.58
C ASP A 58 -10.01 18.08 -4.92
N PRO A 59 -11.30 18.41 -5.09
CA PRO A 59 -12.04 18.11 -6.32
C PRO A 59 -11.43 18.79 -7.56
N ARG A 60 -10.81 19.97 -7.40
CA ARG A 60 -10.22 20.73 -8.50
C ARG A 60 -8.90 20.11 -8.96
N GLY A 61 -8.08 19.65 -8.02
CA GLY A 61 -6.88 18.87 -8.31
C GLY A 61 -7.24 17.58 -9.03
N LEU A 62 -8.27 16.86 -8.57
CA LEU A 62 -8.73 15.63 -9.21
C LEU A 62 -9.22 15.88 -10.65
N ALA A 63 -9.94 16.96 -10.92
CA ALA A 63 -10.36 17.31 -12.28
C ALA A 63 -9.18 17.60 -13.23
N ARG A 64 -8.03 18.02 -12.70
CA ARG A 64 -6.78 18.26 -13.48
C ARG A 64 -5.87 17.03 -13.56
N SER A 65 -6.18 15.97 -12.81
CA SER A 65 -5.46 14.69 -12.79
C SER A 65 -5.16 14.09 -14.17
N PRO A 66 -6.06 14.18 -15.18
CA PRO A 66 -5.79 13.64 -16.52
C PRO A 66 -4.52 14.16 -17.19
N ARG A 67 -4.03 15.35 -16.80
CA ARG A 67 -2.77 15.91 -17.31
C ARG A 67 -1.52 15.17 -16.80
N HIS A 68 -1.65 14.40 -15.72
CA HIS A 68 -0.57 13.74 -15.02
C HIS A 68 -0.69 12.20 -15.06
N LEU A 69 -1.49 11.65 -15.99
CA LEU A 69 -1.75 10.20 -16.07
C LEU A 69 -0.49 9.37 -16.21
N ARG A 70 0.56 9.88 -16.88
CA ARG A 70 1.85 9.19 -16.98
C ARG A 70 2.50 9.01 -15.61
N THR A 71 2.51 10.06 -14.78
CA THR A 71 3.07 10.01 -13.43
C THR A 71 2.22 9.14 -12.51
N ILE A 72 0.89 9.30 -12.57
CA ILE A 72 -0.05 8.52 -11.75
C ILE A 72 0.04 7.04 -12.12
N GLY A 73 0.03 6.73 -13.42
CA GLY A 73 0.17 5.36 -13.92
C GLY A 73 1.53 4.77 -13.57
N GLY A 74 2.62 5.51 -13.78
CA GLY A 74 3.97 5.07 -13.43
C GLY A 74 4.11 4.79 -11.93
N PHE A 75 3.60 5.67 -11.07
CA PHE A 75 3.58 5.48 -9.63
C PHE A 75 2.73 4.27 -9.23
N GLY A 76 1.51 4.16 -9.77
CA GLY A 76 0.62 3.04 -9.51
C GLY A 76 1.20 1.68 -9.93
N VAL A 77 1.86 1.62 -11.09
CA VAL A 77 2.47 0.38 -11.59
C VAL A 77 3.73 0.01 -10.81
N VAL A 78 4.66 0.95 -10.65
CA VAL A 78 5.98 0.65 -10.08
C VAL A 78 5.92 0.61 -8.55
N ALA A 79 5.47 1.70 -7.93
CA ALA A 79 5.54 1.87 -6.48
C ALA A 79 4.43 1.10 -5.74
N VAL A 80 3.26 0.93 -6.36
CA VAL A 80 2.11 0.27 -5.71
C VAL A 80 1.99 -1.20 -6.13
N ALA A 81 1.70 -1.46 -7.40
CA ALA A 81 1.45 -2.82 -7.88
C ALA A 81 2.73 -3.67 -7.88
N GLY A 82 3.84 -3.13 -8.37
CA GLY A 82 5.13 -3.81 -8.44
C GLY A 82 5.63 -4.24 -7.07
N VAL A 83 5.65 -3.32 -6.11
CA VAL A 83 6.08 -3.60 -4.72
C VAL A 83 5.17 -4.62 -4.04
N GLN A 84 3.84 -4.50 -4.20
CA GLN A 84 2.94 -5.50 -3.61
C GLN A 84 3.11 -6.88 -4.25
N ALA A 85 3.23 -6.95 -5.58
CA ALA A 85 3.42 -8.21 -6.28
C ALA A 85 4.73 -8.89 -5.84
N THR A 86 5.85 -8.16 -5.80
CA THR A 86 7.13 -8.73 -5.36
C THR A 86 7.10 -9.15 -3.89
N PHE A 87 6.42 -8.40 -3.02
CA PHE A 87 6.22 -8.82 -1.63
C PHE A 87 5.47 -10.15 -1.56
N PHE A 88 4.30 -10.28 -2.19
CA PHE A 88 3.53 -11.53 -2.14
C PHE A 88 4.24 -12.72 -2.81
N LEU A 89 5.00 -12.48 -3.89
CA LEU A 89 5.84 -13.50 -4.52
C LEU A 89 6.99 -13.93 -3.59
N SER A 90 7.59 -13.00 -2.83
CA SER A 90 8.63 -13.33 -1.85
C SER A 90 8.11 -14.23 -0.73
N LEU A 91 6.83 -14.11 -0.36
CA LEU A 91 6.21 -14.93 0.68
C LEU A 91 6.09 -16.42 0.30
N GLN A 92 6.24 -16.76 -0.98
CA GLN A 92 6.33 -18.16 -1.43
C GLN A 92 7.68 -18.80 -1.06
N HIS A 93 8.71 -17.99 -0.84
CA HIS A 93 10.09 -18.44 -0.62
C HIS A 93 10.61 -18.10 0.78
N LEU A 94 10.08 -17.04 1.40
CA LEU A 94 10.56 -16.48 2.66
C LEU A 94 9.44 -16.34 3.67
N GLN A 95 9.79 -16.44 4.95
CA GLN A 95 8.88 -16.05 6.03
C GLN A 95 8.63 -14.54 6.00
N VAL A 96 7.42 -14.12 6.41
CA VAL A 96 6.99 -12.70 6.41
C VAL A 96 7.99 -11.79 7.11
N GLY A 97 8.52 -12.21 8.26
CA GLY A 97 9.51 -11.43 9.01
C GLY A 97 10.79 -11.16 8.22
N VAL A 98 11.32 -12.17 7.53
CA VAL A 98 12.54 -12.03 6.72
C VAL A 98 12.29 -11.12 5.53
N ALA A 99 11.16 -11.29 4.83
CA ALA A 99 10.77 -10.43 3.72
C ALA A 99 10.66 -8.95 4.16
N LEU A 100 10.08 -8.68 5.33
CA LEU A 100 9.99 -7.34 5.89
C LEU A 100 11.35 -6.78 6.29
N MET A 101 12.24 -7.58 6.89
CA MET A 101 13.60 -7.14 7.21
C MET A 101 14.35 -6.68 5.96
N ILE A 102 14.28 -7.45 4.87
CA ILE A 102 14.86 -7.07 3.58
C ILE A 102 14.22 -5.76 3.07
N GLN A 103 12.90 -5.63 3.18
CA GLN A 103 12.20 -4.43 2.74
C GLN A 103 12.58 -3.17 3.56
N PHE A 104 12.92 -3.33 4.84
CA PHE A 104 13.43 -2.24 5.67
C PHE A 104 14.84 -1.77 5.30
N LEU A 105 15.56 -2.47 4.42
CA LEU A 105 16.81 -1.96 3.82
C LEU A 105 16.56 -0.98 2.67
N ALA A 106 15.32 -0.82 2.18
CA ALA A 106 15.00 0.08 1.07
C ALA A 106 15.56 1.51 1.24
N PRO A 107 15.51 2.16 2.42
CA PRO A 107 16.08 3.49 2.61
C PRO A 107 17.58 3.55 2.31
N VAL A 108 18.34 2.48 2.60
CA VAL A 108 19.78 2.42 2.31
C VAL A 108 20.03 2.46 0.82
N VAL A 109 19.23 1.73 0.04
CA VAL A 109 19.33 1.70 -1.44
C VAL A 109 18.91 3.04 -2.05
N VAL A 110 18.00 3.78 -1.42
CA VAL A 110 17.52 5.07 -1.93
C VAL A 110 18.55 6.19 -1.73
N ILE A 111 19.35 6.13 -0.65
CA ILE A 111 20.35 7.17 -0.32
C ILE A 111 21.76 6.86 -0.82
N ALA A 112 22.05 5.60 -1.17
CA ALA A 112 23.32 5.18 -1.74
C ALA A 112 23.45 5.61 -3.20
#